data_AF-A0A1V5YPT7-F1
#
_entry.id   AF-A0A1V5YPT7-F1
#
_cell.length_a   1.000
_cell.length_b   1.000
_cell.length_c   1.000
_cell.angle_alpha   90.00
_cell.angle_beta   90.00
_cell.angle_gamma   90.00
#
_symmetry.space_group_name_H-M   'P 1'
#
loop_
_entity.id
_entity.type
_entity.pdbx_description
1 polymer ?
#
loop_
_entity_poly.entity_id
_entity_poly.type
_entity_poly.pdbx_seq_one_letter_code
_entity_poly.pdbx_strand_id
1 'polypeptide(L)'
;MLGNEFSKISRQTNHSVEAVANYVEKFKRVVALAKDNYEIHTIAFLVKISQSLAQEYYDLYGKQEIVESRKNELDELLKKTIVQP
;
A
#
# COMPACT_ATOMS: atom_id res chain seq x y z
N MET A 1 -6.52 -13.95 2.53
CA MET A 1 -5.30 -14.75 2.78
C MET A 1 -4.84 -14.45 4.19
N LEU A 2 -4.62 -15.48 5.01
CA LEU A 2 -4.29 -15.37 6.44
C LEU A 2 -2.77 -15.25 6.61
N GLY A 3 -2.28 -14.08 7.05
CA GLY A 3 -1.10 -13.84 7.92
C GLY A 3 0.29 -14.44 7.60
N ASN A 4 0.42 -15.37 6.66
CA ASN A 4 1.62 -16.20 6.46
C ASN A 4 2.64 -15.60 5.48
N GLU A 5 2.32 -14.49 4.81
CA GLU A 5 3.25 -13.82 3.88
C GLU A 5 4.24 -12.90 4.61
N PHE A 6 3.81 -12.20 5.66
CA PHE A 6 4.66 -11.23 6.36
C PHE A 6 5.87 -11.88 7.06
N SER A 7 5.68 -13.00 7.74
CA SER A 7 6.77 -13.73 8.42
C SER A 7 7.78 -14.34 7.44
N LYS A 8 7.33 -14.73 6.23
CA LYS A 8 8.21 -15.20 5.15
C LYS A 8 9.02 -14.07 4.56
N ILE A 9 8.39 -12.94 4.26
CA ILE A 9 9.06 -11.74 3.73
C ILE A 9 10.07 -11.21 4.75
N SER A 10 9.69 -11.14 6.03
CA SER A 10 10.57 -10.72 7.13
C SER A 10 11.86 -11.55 7.21
N ARG A 11 11.76 -12.89 7.11
CA ARG A 11 12.93 -13.78 7.07
C ARG A 11 13.79 -13.60 5.82
N GLN A 12 13.19 -13.22 4.69
CA GLN A 12 13.92 -13.02 3.42
C GLN A 12 14.58 -11.64 3.32
N THR A 13 14.00 -10.63 3.97
CA THR A 13 14.47 -9.23 3.87
C THR A 13 15.25 -8.76 5.11
N ASN A 14 15.41 -9.60 6.15
CA ASN A 14 16.01 -9.23 7.45
C ASN A 14 15.31 -8.05 8.16
N HIS A 15 14.06 -7.74 7.80
CA HIS A 15 13.25 -6.73 8.46
C HIS A 15 12.33 -7.36 9.50
N SER A 16 11.97 -6.62 10.56
CA SER A 16 10.94 -7.06 11.50
C SER A 16 9.58 -7.20 10.80
N VAL A 17 8.72 -8.06 11.31
CA VAL A 17 7.34 -8.22 10.81
C VAL A 17 6.59 -6.89 10.82
N GLU A 18 6.84 -6.04 11.83
CA GLU A 18 6.30 -4.68 11.92
C GLU A 18 6.77 -3.78 10.78
N ALA A 19 8.04 -3.85 10.40
CA ALA A 19 8.57 -3.09 9.27
C ALA A 19 7.93 -3.55 7.95
N VAL A 20 7.74 -4.86 7.74
CA VAL A 20 7.05 -5.38 6.55
C VAL A 20 5.58 -4.93 6.52
N ALA A 21 4.88 -4.98 7.65
CA ALA A 21 3.50 -4.49 7.76
C ALA A 21 3.39 -3.00 7.42
N ASN A 22 4.35 -2.18 7.88
CA ASN A 22 4.42 -0.75 7.58
C ASN A 22 4.61 -0.48 6.07
N TYR A 23 5.48 -1.25 5.39
CA TYR A 23 5.65 -1.12 3.94
C TYR A 23 4.35 -1.44 3.19
N VAL A 24 3.63 -2.49 3.60
CA VAL A 24 2.36 -2.88 2.98
C VAL A 24 1.25 -1.86 3.27
N GLU A 25 1.18 -1.31 4.48
CA GLU A 25 0.24 -0.24 4.81
C GLU A 25 0.48 1.01 3.94
N LYS A 26 1.73 1.47 3.87
CA LYS A 26 2.11 2.62 3.03
C LYS A 26 1.78 2.39 1.56
N PHE A 27 2.04 1.18 1.05
CA PHE A 27 1.67 0.81 -0.32
C PHE A 27 0.17 0.92 -0.55
N LYS A 28 -0.66 0.34 0.33
CA LYS A 28 -2.13 0.44 0.24
C LYS A 28 -2.61 1.90 0.21
N ARG A 29 -2.03 2.76 1.05
CA ARG A 29 -2.36 4.19 1.09
C ARG A 29 -1.94 4.92 -0.19
N VAL A 30 -0.78 4.60 -0.76
CA VAL A 30 -0.37 5.15 -2.07
C VAL A 30 -1.36 4.75 -3.15
N VAL A 31 -1.73 3.47 -3.24
CA VAL A 31 -2.68 2.99 -4.26
C VAL A 31 -4.06 3.66 -4.12
N ALA A 32 -4.52 3.85 -2.88
CA ALA A 32 -5.77 4.53 -2.60
C ALA A 32 -5.83 5.94 -3.19
N LEU A 33 -4.82 6.74 -2.85
CA LEU A 33 -4.75 8.13 -3.31
C LEU A 33 -4.47 8.19 -4.83
N ALA A 34 -3.74 7.23 -5.37
CA ALA A 34 -3.53 7.10 -6.81
C ALA A 34 -4.84 6.82 -7.57
N LYS A 35 -5.74 6.00 -7.00
CA LYS A 35 -7.08 5.75 -7.58
C LYS A 35 -7.96 7.00 -7.56
N ASP A 36 -7.79 7.85 -6.55
CA ASP A 36 -8.48 9.14 -6.45
C ASP A 36 -7.80 10.24 -7.30
N ASN A 37 -6.87 9.88 -8.19
CA ASN A 37 -6.13 10.77 -9.10
C ASN A 37 -5.32 11.89 -8.40
N TYR A 38 -4.86 11.66 -7.18
CA TYR A 38 -3.91 12.58 -6.54
C TYR A 38 -2.54 12.53 -7.23
N GLU A 39 -1.87 13.68 -7.32
CA GLU A 39 -0.49 13.76 -7.84
C GLU A 39 0.51 13.11 -6.87
N ILE A 40 1.57 12.49 -7.42
CA ILE A 40 2.61 11.76 -6.66
C ILE A 40 3.23 12.60 -5.54
N HIS A 41 3.46 13.89 -5.78
CA HIS A 41 3.97 14.82 -4.76
C HIS A 41 3.03 14.92 -3.54
N THR A 42 1.72 15.01 -3.80
CA THR A 42 0.67 15.06 -2.77
C THR A 42 0.56 13.73 -2.03
N ILE A 43 0.64 12.62 -2.76
CA ILE A 43 0.63 11.28 -2.17
C ILE A 43 1.83 11.08 -1.23
N ALA A 44 3.03 11.43 -1.68
CA ALA A 44 4.24 11.32 -0.87
C ALA A 44 4.14 12.12 0.43
N PHE A 45 3.57 13.33 0.35
CA PHE A 45 3.30 14.18 1.51
C PHE A 45 2.29 13.54 2.48
N LEU A 46 1.14 13.07 1.99
CA LEU A 46 0.06 12.49 2.82
C LEU A 46 0.48 11.17 3.49
N VAL A 47 1.27 10.34 2.80
CA VAL A 47 1.73 9.03 3.28
C VAL A 47 3.05 9.15 4.09
N LYS A 48 3.67 10.34 4.12
CA LYS A 48 4.94 10.62 4.81
C LYS A 48 6.07 9.69 4.36
N ILE A 49 6.24 9.58 3.04
CA ILE A 49 7.34 8.85 2.40
C ILE A 49 8.07 9.75 1.39
N SER A 50 9.24 9.33 0.90
CA SER A 50 9.90 10.07 -0.17
C SER A 50 9.08 10.02 -1.46
N GLN A 51 9.22 11.05 -2.29
CA GLN A 51 8.58 11.09 -3.61
C GLN A 51 9.04 9.92 -4.50
N SER A 52 10.31 9.55 -4.42
CA SER A 52 10.86 8.37 -5.11
C SER A 52 10.14 7.08 -4.70
N LEU A 53 9.95 6.86 -3.39
CA LEU A 53 9.26 5.66 -2.90
C LEU A 53 7.78 5.66 -3.26
N ALA A 54 7.13 6.83 -3.26
CA ALA A 54 5.76 6.97 -3.73
C ALA A 54 5.63 6.63 -5.23
N GLN A 55 6.59 7.07 -6.05
CA GLN A 55 6.64 6.75 -7.48
C GLN A 55 6.85 5.24 -7.71
N GLU A 56 7.79 4.61 -6.99
CA GLU A 56 8.01 3.17 -7.10
C GLU A 56 6.74 2.37 -6.77
N TYR A 57 6.00 2.78 -5.73
CA TYR A 57 4.73 2.17 -5.35
C TYR A 57 3.64 2.39 -6.39
N TYR A 58 3.57 3.58 -6.98
CA TYR A 58 2.64 3.87 -8.08
C TYR A 58 2.95 3.02 -9.32
N ASP A 59 4.21 2.90 -9.69
CA ASP A 59 4.65 2.09 -10.83
C ASP A 59 4.38 0.61 -10.61
N LEU A 60 4.56 0.10 -9.38
CA LEU A 60 4.21 -1.26 -9.00
C LEU A 60 2.71 -1.53 -9.17
N TYR A 61 1.86 -0.56 -8.81
CA TYR A 61 0.42 -0.64 -9.05
C TYR A 61 0.08 -0.69 -10.54
N GLY A 62 0.72 0.15 -11.35
CA GLY A 62 0.49 0.21 -12.80
C GLY A 62 0.97 -1.01 -13.59
N LYS A 63 1.93 -1.78 -13.04
CA LYS A 63 2.54 -2.95 -13.72
C LYS A 63 1.85 -4.29 -13.43
N GLN A 64 0.90 -4.34 -12.50
CA GLN A 64 0.29 -5.60 -12.07
C GLN A 64 -1.18 -5.68 -12.52
N GLU A 65 -1.56 -6.78 -13.18
CA GLU A 65 -2.97 -7.14 -13.31
C GLU A 65 -3.51 -7.55 -11.94
N ILE A 66 -4.05 -6.57 -11.22
CA ILE A 66 -4.65 -6.82 -9.91
C ILE A 66 -5.96 -7.56 -10.12
N VAL A 67 -5.97 -8.83 -9.72
CA VAL A 67 -7.16 -9.68 -9.64
C VAL A 67 -8.29 -8.96 -8.90
N GLU A 68 -9.52 -9.04 -9.41
CA GLU A 68 -10.70 -8.32 -8.88
C GLU A 68 -10.92 -8.54 -7.38
N SER A 69 -10.65 -9.74 -6.86
CA SER A 69 -10.76 -10.02 -5.42
C SER A 69 -9.87 -9.13 -4.56
N ARG A 70 -8.69 -8.74 -5.06
CA ARG A 70 -7.77 -7.82 -4.36
C ARG A 70 -8.16 -6.36 -4.54
N LYS A 71 -8.79 -6.01 -5.67
CA LYS A 71 -9.39 -4.67 -5.85
C LYS A 71 -10.50 -4.44 -4.83
N ASN A 72 -11.37 -5.43 -4.62
CA ASN A 72 -12.46 -5.34 -3.65
C ASN A 72 -11.96 -5.22 -2.21
N GLU A 73 -10.97 -6.03 -1.81
CA GLU A 73 -10.34 -5.93 -0.48
C GLU A 73 -9.74 -4.54 -0.24
N LEU A 74 -9.09 -3.96 -1.26
CA LEU A 74 -8.57 -2.61 -1.16
C LEU A 74 -9.69 -1.57 -1.01
N ASP A 75 -10.77 -1.69 -1.77
CA ASP A 75 -11.93 -0.78 -1.68
C ASP A 75 -12.59 -0.79 -0.29
N GLU A 76 -12.73 -1.98 0.30
CA GLU A 76 -13.26 -2.13 1.67
C GLU A 76 -12.35 -1.53 2.74
N LEU A 77 -11.02 -1.68 2.59
CA LEU A 77 -10.05 -1.05 3.50
C LEU A 77 -10.16 0.49 3.46
N LEU A 78 -10.41 1.07 2.29
CA LEU A 78 -10.53 2.51 2.14
C LEU A 78 -11.83 3.06 2.72
N LYS A 79 -12.94 2.35 2.52
CA LYS A 79 -14.21 2.69 3.18
C LYS A 79 -14.10 2.69 4.70
N LYS A 80 -13.39 1.72 5.29
CA LYS A 80 -13.14 1.70 6.74
C LYS A 80 -12.24 2.83 7.25
N THR A 81 -11.35 3.36 6.41
CA THR A 81 -10.43 4.43 6.81
C THR A 81 -11.12 5.81 6.85
N ILE A 82 -12.18 6.01 6.06
CA ILE A 82 -12.97 7.25 6.01
C ILE A 82 -14.02 7.31 7.13
N VAL A 83 -14.39 6.17 7.70
CA VAL A 83 -15.41 6.06 8.75
C VAL A 83 -14.76 5.74 10.10
N GLN A 84 -13.92 6.66 10.60
CA GLN A 84 -13.65 6.75 12.04
C GLN A 84 -13.63 8.25 12.42
N PRO A 85 -14.59 8.73 13.25
CA PRO A 85 -14.61 10.10 13.76
C PRO A 85 -13.47 10.38 14.76
#